data_AF-A0A4Q2XMI2-F1
#
_entry.id   AF-A0A4Q2XMI2-F1
#
_cell.length_a   1.000
_cell.length_b   1.000
_cell.length_c   1.000
_cell.angle_alpha   90.00
_cell.angle_beta   90.00
_cell.angle_gamma   90.00
#
_symmetry.space_group_name_H-M   'P 1'
#
loop_
_entity.id
_entity.type
_entity.pdbx_description
1 polymer ?
#
loop_
_entity_poly.entity_id
_entity_poly.type
_entity_poly.pdbx_seq_one_letter_code
_entity_poly.pdbx_strand_id
1 'polypeptide(L)'
;HKFDPTAQKDFYSLAAFFNNTAEKPWDDNIADTGPVLRLPAEENKRAELDAAVARRSEAEMAYQKRRSGSATLFKEWLASGHQPFTVSSEALDLRLRLDEGKGDVVKNSAPGAKTASYKADTNPLVWGEQVWFWPSPRLEIATNLPMPDQGDFEWNQPFSASMWTMLRMKTGNSTTGNGSLIARMGDASMENHRGWDFFIDGDKLVVHIINKWPDMAIRADTGGVPRGEWVHVGFSYDGSGKGEGVKLYINGEERKVDLPTNTLQPGQTIRNKLPLHLGQRAAGDRLREGVYQDVRLWHRRLEAAEFARLPYEDTAAEILAASPDPDKWGARERFIALDRFFLASADAETKKLREQIRAADAEIDTLGKGGAPTLITRERPAPAVAWILDRGVYSSRKAMVT
;
A
#
# COMPACT_ATOMS: atom_id res chain seq x y z
N HIS A 1 -26.93 1.91 24.63
CA HIS A 1 -27.40 2.35 23.30
C HIS A 1 -28.93 2.36 23.09
N LYS A 2 -29.75 1.44 23.62
CA LYS A 2 -31.23 1.49 23.41
C LYS A 2 -31.91 2.77 23.96
N PHE A 3 -31.24 3.49 24.87
CA PHE A 3 -31.75 4.69 25.53
C PHE A 3 -30.75 5.87 25.50
N ASP A 4 -29.77 5.84 24.59
CA ASP A 4 -28.87 7.00 24.45
C ASP A 4 -29.61 8.14 23.74
N PRO A 5 -29.43 9.41 24.18
CA PRO A 5 -30.00 10.57 23.52
C PRO A 5 -29.31 10.90 22.18
N THR A 6 -28.22 10.20 21.85
CA THR A 6 -27.47 10.34 20.59
C THR A 6 -27.73 9.14 19.68
N ALA A 7 -27.83 9.39 18.37
CA ALA A 7 -28.02 8.31 17.41
C ALA A 7 -26.80 7.37 17.45
N GLN A 8 -27.02 6.08 17.20
CA GLN A 8 -25.92 5.11 17.11
C GLN A 8 -24.86 5.57 16.10
N LYS A 9 -25.28 6.15 14.97
CA LYS A 9 -24.36 6.72 13.99
C LYS A 9 -23.45 7.79 14.60
N ASP A 10 -24.01 8.75 15.32
CA ASP A 10 -23.28 9.87 15.92
C ASP A 10 -22.34 9.41 17.04
N PHE A 11 -22.77 8.44 17.85
CA PHE A 11 -21.89 7.81 18.86
C PHE A 11 -20.64 7.20 18.21
N TYR A 12 -20.81 6.44 17.12
CA TYR A 12 -19.68 5.83 16.43
C TYR A 12 -18.84 6.86 15.65
N SER A 13 -19.42 7.94 15.11
CA SER A 13 -18.64 9.03 14.50
C SER A 13 -17.79 9.77 15.55
N LEU A 14 -18.31 10.00 16.76
CA LEU A 14 -17.49 10.57 17.84
C LEU A 14 -16.39 9.59 18.27
N ALA A 15 -16.66 8.29 18.32
CA ALA A 15 -15.64 7.28 18.58
C ALA A 15 -14.54 7.26 17.50
N ALA A 16 -14.89 7.54 16.24
CA ALA A 16 -13.91 7.67 15.15
C ALA A 16 -12.90 8.79 15.43
N PHE A 17 -13.37 9.95 15.91
CA PHE A 17 -12.53 11.09 16.28
C PHE A 17 -11.50 10.71 17.37
N PHE A 18 -11.93 10.07 18.45
CA PHE A 18 -11.02 9.65 19.53
C PHE A 18 -10.09 8.51 19.14
N ASN A 19 -10.43 7.73 18.10
CA ASN A 19 -9.60 6.64 17.59
C ASN A 19 -8.66 7.08 16.45
N ASN A 20 -8.50 8.40 16.24
CA ASN A 20 -7.69 8.97 15.16
C ASN A 20 -6.27 9.34 15.57
N THR A 21 -5.62 8.51 16.40
CA THR A 21 -4.28 8.77 16.97
C THR A 21 -3.20 8.00 16.20
N ALA A 22 -2.08 8.63 15.86
CA ALA A 22 -0.95 8.02 15.15
C ALA A 22 -0.11 7.11 16.06
N GLU A 23 -0.31 7.21 17.36
CA GLU A 23 0.26 6.40 18.42
C GLU A 23 -0.05 4.93 18.20
N LYS A 24 0.96 4.09 18.39
CA LYS A 24 0.76 2.64 18.40
C LYS A 24 0.01 2.23 19.67
N PRO A 25 -0.76 1.13 19.62
CA PRO A 25 -1.41 0.59 20.82
C PRO A 25 -0.44 0.13 21.92
N TRP A 26 0.83 -0.12 21.56
CA TRP A 26 1.88 -0.59 22.44
C TRP A 26 3.15 0.25 22.24
N ASP A 27 3.90 0.43 23.33
CA ASP A 27 5.16 1.16 23.37
C ASP A 27 6.38 0.29 23.03
N ASP A 28 6.18 -1.02 22.82
CA ASP A 28 7.23 -2.01 22.56
C ASP A 28 8.38 -1.97 23.60
N ASN A 29 8.11 -1.51 24.83
CA ASN A 29 9.12 -1.21 25.87
C ASN A 29 10.22 -0.23 25.42
N ILE A 30 9.92 0.66 24.46
CA ILE A 30 10.83 1.70 24.01
C ILE A 30 10.64 2.92 24.93
N ALA A 31 11.72 3.35 25.58
CA ALA A 31 11.68 4.47 26.54
C ALA A 31 11.07 5.75 25.93
N ASP A 32 11.42 6.06 24.68
CA ASP A 32 10.94 7.24 23.95
C ASP A 32 9.97 6.82 22.86
N THR A 33 8.86 6.18 23.26
CA THR A 33 7.84 5.72 22.34
C THR A 33 7.21 6.88 21.59
N GLY A 34 7.34 6.84 20.26
CA GLY A 34 6.82 7.88 19.39
C GLY A 34 5.28 7.99 19.41
N PRO A 35 4.74 9.18 19.13
CA PRO A 35 5.48 10.37 18.73
C PRO A 35 5.99 11.19 19.93
N VAL A 36 7.24 11.62 19.84
CA VAL A 36 7.90 12.50 20.82
C VAL A 36 8.46 13.74 20.12
N LEU A 37 8.48 14.86 20.84
CA LEU A 37 9.25 16.05 20.48
C LEU A 37 10.41 16.16 21.47
N ARG A 38 11.65 16.33 20.98
CA ARG A 38 12.81 16.53 21.85
C ARG A 38 13.12 18.00 21.99
N LEU A 39 13.24 18.46 23.23
CA LEU A 39 13.76 19.79 23.53
C LEU A 39 15.29 19.78 23.42
N PRO A 40 15.96 20.89 23.08
CA PRO A 40 17.40 20.93 22.95
C PRO A 40 18.05 20.75 24.32
N ALA A 41 19.21 20.09 24.38
CA ALA A 41 19.97 19.96 25.63
C ALA A 41 20.60 21.29 26.08
N GLU A 42 20.93 22.16 25.12
CA GLU A 42 21.55 23.46 25.37
C GLU A 42 20.49 24.57 25.28
N GLU A 43 20.33 25.35 26.35
CA GLU A 43 19.29 26.39 26.46
C GLU A 43 19.42 27.48 25.37
N ASN A 44 20.64 27.76 24.90
CA ASN A 44 20.88 28.74 23.83
C ASN A 44 20.25 28.35 22.49
N LYS A 45 19.96 27.05 22.25
CA LYS A 45 19.27 26.57 21.05
C LYS A 45 17.75 26.63 21.15
N ARG A 46 17.20 27.03 22.30
CA ARG A 46 15.75 27.04 22.51
C ARG A 46 15.03 28.00 21.57
N ALA A 47 15.58 29.20 21.37
CA ALA A 47 15.01 30.18 20.45
C ALA A 47 14.99 29.70 18.98
N GLU A 48 16.03 28.98 18.56
CA GLU A 48 16.09 28.38 17.22
C GLU A 48 15.03 27.28 17.05
N LEU A 49 14.86 26.42 18.07
CA LEU A 49 13.81 25.40 18.06
C LEU A 49 12.43 26.01 17.99
N ASP A 50 12.14 27.01 18.84
CA ASP A 50 10.84 27.67 18.86
C ASP A 50 10.53 28.32 17.50
N ALA A 51 11.54 28.90 16.83
CA ALA A 51 11.40 29.43 15.48
C ALA A 51 11.16 28.33 14.42
N ALA A 52 11.81 27.17 14.53
CA ALA A 52 11.58 26.03 13.64
C ALA A 52 10.16 25.44 13.82
N VAL A 53 9.71 25.33 15.07
CA VAL A 53 8.34 24.90 15.42
C VAL A 53 7.30 25.90 14.89
N ALA A 54 7.56 27.20 15.00
CA ALA A 54 6.67 28.23 14.44
C ALA A 54 6.55 28.10 12.92
N ARG A 55 7.68 27.99 12.19
CA ARG A 55 7.68 27.76 10.73
C ARG A 55 6.92 26.50 10.33
N ARG A 56 7.13 25.40 11.08
CA ARG A 56 6.38 24.15 10.87
C ARG A 56 4.88 24.36 11.05
N SER A 57 4.47 25.04 12.12
CA SER A 57 3.06 25.32 12.44
C SER A 57 2.40 26.19 11.38
N GLU A 58 3.08 27.24 10.90
CA GLU A 58 2.59 28.11 9.84
C GLU A 58 2.38 27.35 8.52
N ALA A 59 3.37 26.54 8.11
CA ALA A 59 3.27 25.71 6.91
C ALA A 59 2.15 24.66 7.03
N GLU A 60 1.99 24.05 8.21
CA GLU A 60 0.90 23.10 8.49
C GLU A 60 -0.47 23.78 8.44
N MET A 61 -0.63 24.96 9.05
CA MET A 61 -1.88 25.72 8.97
C MET A 61 -2.24 26.10 7.53
N ALA A 62 -1.26 26.52 6.73
CA ALA A 62 -1.44 26.80 5.32
C ALA A 62 -1.84 25.54 4.54
N TYR A 63 -1.21 24.39 4.84
CA TYR A 63 -1.58 23.10 4.26
C TYR A 63 -3.01 22.69 4.60
N GLN A 64 -3.42 22.77 5.88
CA GLN A 64 -4.77 22.40 6.31
C GLN A 64 -5.85 23.33 5.72
N LYS A 65 -5.56 24.63 5.60
CA LYS A 65 -6.44 25.57 4.88
C LYS A 65 -6.60 25.20 3.41
N ARG A 66 -5.51 24.76 2.77
CA ARG A 66 -5.55 24.31 1.37
C ARG A 66 -6.32 23.00 1.22
N ARG A 67 -6.13 22.08 2.16
CA ARG A 67 -6.84 20.79 2.24
C ARG A 67 -8.35 20.96 2.40
N SER A 68 -8.79 21.88 3.26
CA SER A 68 -10.22 22.16 3.44
C SER A 68 -10.87 22.82 2.21
N GLY A 69 -10.10 23.60 1.43
CA GLY A 69 -10.52 24.18 0.15
C GLY A 69 -10.24 23.32 -1.09
N SER A 70 -9.83 22.06 -0.93
CA SER A 70 -9.30 21.23 -2.02
C SER A 70 -10.29 20.96 -3.15
N ALA A 71 -11.59 20.86 -2.87
CA ALA A 71 -12.61 20.67 -3.90
C ALA A 71 -12.66 21.85 -4.88
N THR A 72 -12.61 23.09 -4.38
CA THR A 72 -12.58 24.30 -5.21
C THR A 72 -11.30 24.36 -6.03
N LEU A 73 -10.15 24.13 -5.39
CA LEU A 73 -8.84 24.13 -6.07
C LEU A 73 -8.77 23.07 -7.16
N PHE A 74 -9.35 21.89 -6.92
CA PHE A 74 -9.41 20.83 -7.91
C PHE A 74 -10.30 21.21 -9.10
N LYS A 75 -11.45 21.87 -8.87
CA LYS A 75 -12.30 22.40 -9.94
C LYS A 75 -11.56 23.43 -10.80
N GLU A 76 -10.80 24.34 -10.19
CA GLU A 76 -9.97 25.31 -10.90
C GLU A 76 -8.88 24.61 -11.72
N TRP A 77 -8.23 23.59 -11.15
CA TRP A 77 -7.24 22.79 -11.85
C TRP A 77 -7.83 22.05 -13.06
N LEU A 78 -9.01 21.45 -12.93
CA LEU A 78 -9.75 20.87 -14.06
C LEU A 78 -10.10 21.92 -15.13
N ALA A 79 -10.58 23.10 -14.71
CA ALA A 79 -10.94 24.19 -15.62
C ALA A 79 -9.74 24.75 -16.39
N SER A 80 -8.52 24.61 -15.84
CA SER A 80 -7.28 24.94 -16.55
C SER A 80 -6.81 23.90 -17.57
N GLY A 81 -7.64 22.87 -17.84
CA GLY A 81 -7.39 21.85 -18.87
C GLY A 81 -6.62 20.62 -18.40
N HIS A 82 -6.33 20.53 -17.09
CA HIS A 82 -5.70 19.35 -16.51
C HIS A 82 -6.75 18.29 -16.12
N GLN A 83 -6.33 17.03 -16.05
CA GLN A 83 -7.15 15.92 -15.55
C GLN A 83 -6.25 14.75 -15.11
N PRO A 84 -6.68 13.88 -14.19
CA PRO A 84 -5.99 12.62 -13.92
C PRO A 84 -6.02 11.70 -15.15
N PHE A 85 -4.93 10.97 -15.39
CA PHE A 85 -4.84 10.00 -16.47
C PHE A 85 -4.46 8.61 -15.97
N THR A 86 -5.19 7.58 -16.41
CA THR A 86 -4.84 6.21 -16.07
C THR A 86 -3.50 5.80 -16.68
N VAL A 87 -2.72 5.01 -15.94
CA VAL A 87 -1.56 4.30 -16.48
C VAL A 87 -2.01 3.40 -17.63
N SER A 88 -1.17 3.27 -18.67
CA SER A 88 -1.52 2.52 -19.87
C SER A 88 -1.87 1.06 -19.51
N SER A 89 -3.05 0.63 -19.96
CA SER A 89 -3.50 -0.76 -19.84
C SER A 89 -2.90 -1.66 -20.92
N GLU A 90 -1.98 -1.15 -21.74
CA GLU A 90 -1.23 -1.96 -22.69
C GLU A 90 -0.58 -3.14 -21.98
N ALA A 91 -0.80 -4.34 -22.52
CA ALA A 91 -0.30 -5.61 -21.99
C ALA A 91 -0.69 -5.89 -20.52
N LEU A 92 -1.74 -5.26 -19.98
CA LEU A 92 -2.31 -5.63 -18.68
C LEU A 92 -3.07 -6.97 -18.83
N ASP A 93 -2.59 -8.03 -18.20
CA ASP A 93 -3.15 -9.40 -18.31
C ASP A 93 -4.09 -9.74 -17.15
N LEU A 94 -3.78 -9.21 -15.96
CA LEU A 94 -4.57 -9.40 -14.75
C LEU A 94 -4.81 -8.07 -14.06
N ARG A 95 -6.07 -7.80 -13.69
CA ARG A 95 -6.42 -6.77 -12.70
C ARG A 95 -7.53 -7.26 -11.78
N LEU A 96 -7.17 -7.68 -10.57
CA LEU A 96 -8.11 -8.00 -9.51
C LEU A 96 -8.28 -6.77 -8.62
N ARG A 97 -9.39 -6.05 -8.79
CA ARG A 97 -9.70 -4.90 -7.92
C ARG A 97 -9.92 -5.34 -6.48
N LEU A 98 -10.53 -6.51 -6.30
CA LEU A 98 -10.91 -7.06 -5.01
C LEU A 98 -11.89 -6.11 -4.28
N ASP A 99 -12.94 -5.68 -4.99
CA ASP A 99 -13.98 -4.76 -4.55
C ASP A 99 -15.38 -5.40 -4.46
N GLU A 100 -15.47 -6.72 -4.54
CA GLU A 100 -16.74 -7.46 -4.53
C GLU A 100 -17.48 -7.36 -3.19
N GLY A 101 -16.74 -7.20 -2.08
CA GLY A 101 -17.28 -7.01 -0.74
C GLY A 101 -17.92 -8.24 -0.10
N LYS A 102 -18.07 -9.35 -0.84
CA LYS A 102 -18.57 -10.64 -0.34
C LYS A 102 -18.27 -11.79 -1.31
N GLY A 103 -18.34 -13.01 -0.78
CA GLY A 103 -18.21 -14.25 -1.56
C GLY A 103 -16.77 -14.55 -1.97
N ASP A 104 -16.61 -15.62 -2.73
CA ASP A 104 -15.29 -16.21 -3.03
C ASP A 104 -14.91 -16.07 -4.51
N VAL A 105 -15.67 -15.33 -5.32
CA VAL A 105 -15.38 -15.12 -6.74
C VAL A 105 -14.88 -13.70 -6.95
N VAL A 106 -13.66 -13.58 -7.49
CA VAL A 106 -13.02 -12.29 -7.79
C VAL A 106 -12.97 -12.07 -9.31
N LYS A 107 -13.26 -10.85 -9.75
CA LYS A 107 -13.33 -10.49 -11.17
C LYS A 107 -11.96 -10.08 -11.70
N ASN A 108 -11.62 -10.54 -12.89
CA ASN A 108 -10.51 -10.00 -13.67
C ASN A 108 -11.03 -8.85 -14.55
N SER A 109 -10.61 -7.64 -14.21
CA SER A 109 -11.00 -6.40 -14.90
C SER A 109 -9.96 -5.92 -15.92
N ALA A 110 -8.94 -6.73 -16.22
CA ALA A 110 -8.00 -6.43 -17.30
C ALA A 110 -8.71 -6.34 -18.66
N PRO A 111 -8.40 -5.34 -19.50
CA PRO A 111 -8.99 -5.25 -20.83
C PRO A 111 -8.68 -6.49 -21.67
N GLY A 112 -9.72 -7.16 -22.17
CA GLY A 112 -9.54 -8.38 -22.98
C GLY A 112 -9.16 -9.63 -22.17
N ALA A 113 -9.40 -9.64 -20.85
CA ALA A 113 -9.16 -10.80 -19.99
C ALA A 113 -9.76 -12.09 -20.58
N LYS A 114 -8.92 -13.13 -20.75
CA LYS A 114 -9.34 -14.45 -21.24
C LYS A 114 -10.29 -15.13 -20.25
N THR A 115 -9.93 -15.08 -18.97
CA THR A 115 -10.74 -15.59 -17.86
C THR A 115 -11.33 -14.41 -17.10
N ALA A 116 -12.66 -14.33 -17.07
CA ALA A 116 -13.38 -13.18 -16.51
C ALA A 116 -13.38 -13.15 -14.97
N SER A 117 -13.21 -14.30 -14.31
CA SER A 117 -13.16 -14.39 -12.86
C SER A 117 -12.47 -15.64 -12.37
N TYR A 118 -11.97 -15.58 -11.14
CA TYR A 118 -11.36 -16.70 -10.43
C TYR A 118 -12.09 -16.94 -9.12
N LYS A 119 -12.10 -18.18 -8.66
CA LYS A 119 -12.78 -18.57 -7.43
C LYS A 119 -11.73 -19.00 -6.39
N ALA A 120 -11.80 -18.41 -5.21
CA ALA A 120 -11.07 -18.87 -4.05
C ALA A 120 -11.68 -20.19 -3.53
N ASP A 121 -10.82 -21.09 -3.08
CA ASP A 121 -11.19 -22.35 -2.47
C ASP A 121 -10.40 -22.60 -1.17
N THR A 122 -10.63 -23.78 -0.58
CA THR A 122 -10.08 -24.23 0.70
C THR A 122 -10.60 -23.43 1.90
N ASN A 123 -10.30 -22.13 1.99
CA ASN A 123 -10.89 -21.21 2.96
C ASN A 123 -11.51 -20.00 2.23
N PRO A 124 -12.65 -19.47 2.73
CA PRO A 124 -13.33 -18.34 2.11
C PRO A 124 -12.53 -17.05 2.21
N LEU A 125 -12.87 -16.07 1.36
CA LEU A 125 -12.40 -14.71 1.49
C LEU A 125 -13.14 -13.99 2.62
N VAL A 126 -12.39 -13.33 3.52
CA VAL A 126 -12.97 -12.59 4.64
C VAL A 126 -12.99 -11.10 4.31
N TRP A 127 -14.20 -10.54 4.15
CA TRP A 127 -14.39 -9.17 3.66
C TRP A 127 -14.66 -8.17 4.79
N GLY A 128 -14.20 -6.92 4.61
CA GLY A 128 -14.61 -5.78 5.43
C GLY A 128 -13.90 -5.65 6.78
N GLU A 129 -12.91 -6.51 7.05
CA GLU A 129 -12.03 -6.35 8.21
C GLU A 129 -11.06 -5.16 8.05
N GLN A 130 -10.63 -4.89 6.82
CA GLN A 130 -9.79 -3.77 6.46
C GLN A 130 -10.40 -2.98 5.30
N VAL A 131 -10.10 -1.68 5.25
CA VAL A 131 -10.54 -0.78 4.18
C VAL A 131 -9.35 0.05 3.75
N TRP A 132 -9.14 0.14 2.45
CA TRP A 132 -8.31 1.18 1.84
C TRP A 132 -9.16 2.07 0.95
N PHE A 133 -9.35 1.70 -0.32
CA PHE A 133 -10.28 2.38 -1.20
C PHE A 133 -11.71 1.89 -0.99
N TRP A 134 -11.87 0.58 -0.87
CA TRP A 134 -13.12 -0.14 -0.55
C TRP A 134 -12.88 -1.20 0.54
N PRO A 135 -13.91 -1.94 1.00
CA PRO A 135 -13.72 -3.11 1.86
C PRO A 135 -12.84 -4.17 1.17
N SER A 136 -11.69 -4.49 1.77
CA SER A 136 -10.74 -5.45 1.21
C SER A 136 -11.02 -6.88 1.69
N PRO A 137 -10.67 -7.90 0.90
CA PRO A 137 -10.59 -9.26 1.39
C PRO A 137 -9.26 -9.47 2.12
N ARG A 138 -9.34 -10.14 3.27
CA ARG A 138 -8.21 -10.84 3.89
C ARG A 138 -8.22 -12.29 3.43
N LEU A 139 -7.06 -12.79 3.03
CA LEU A 139 -6.84 -14.22 2.76
C LEU A 139 -6.57 -14.92 4.09
N GLU A 140 -7.34 -15.97 4.39
CA GLU A 140 -7.09 -16.85 5.53
C GLU A 140 -5.83 -17.70 5.32
N ILE A 141 -5.35 -18.34 6.38
CA ILE A 141 -4.08 -19.10 6.36
C ILE A 141 -4.02 -20.13 5.22
N ALA A 142 -5.14 -20.72 4.81
CA ALA A 142 -5.21 -21.70 3.74
C ALA A 142 -6.09 -21.26 2.55
N THR A 143 -6.46 -19.97 2.46
CA THR A 143 -7.20 -19.49 1.28
C THR A 143 -6.35 -19.71 0.04
N ASN A 144 -6.92 -20.40 -0.93
CA ASN A 144 -6.25 -20.69 -2.19
C ASN A 144 -6.99 -20.01 -3.34
N LEU A 145 -6.28 -19.18 -4.10
CA LEU A 145 -6.82 -18.48 -5.26
C LEU A 145 -5.94 -18.75 -6.50
N PRO A 146 -6.19 -19.84 -7.23
CA PRO A 146 -5.40 -20.21 -8.41
C PRO A 146 -5.86 -19.46 -9.67
N MET A 147 -4.89 -19.04 -10.48
CA MET A 147 -5.05 -18.36 -11.76
C MET A 147 -4.17 -19.08 -12.81
N PRO A 148 -4.65 -20.21 -13.37
CA PRO A 148 -3.81 -21.12 -14.15
C PRO A 148 -3.28 -20.53 -15.46
N ASP A 149 -4.02 -19.60 -16.06
CA ASP A 149 -3.78 -18.97 -17.35
C ASP A 149 -2.94 -17.67 -17.28
N GLN A 150 -2.48 -17.28 -16.09
CA GLN A 150 -1.84 -16.00 -15.84
C GLN A 150 -0.35 -16.13 -15.48
N GLY A 151 0.48 -15.17 -15.92
CA GLY A 151 1.85 -15.01 -15.43
C GLY A 151 2.87 -16.08 -15.87
N ASP A 152 2.60 -16.79 -16.97
CA ASP A 152 3.55 -17.75 -17.57
C ASP A 152 4.65 -17.05 -18.39
N PHE A 153 5.55 -16.37 -17.69
CA PHE A 153 6.66 -15.61 -18.30
C PHE A 153 7.86 -16.50 -18.61
N GLU A 154 8.58 -16.12 -19.66
CA GLU A 154 9.91 -16.65 -19.94
C GLU A 154 11.01 -15.68 -19.46
N TRP A 155 12.22 -16.20 -19.23
CA TRP A 155 13.37 -15.46 -18.69
C TRP A 155 13.69 -14.18 -19.46
N ASN A 156 13.39 -14.12 -20.76
CA ASN A 156 13.65 -13.00 -21.64
C ASN A 156 12.43 -12.11 -21.92
N GLN A 157 11.33 -12.30 -21.18
CA GLN A 157 10.12 -11.50 -21.33
C GLN A 157 10.07 -10.43 -20.22
N PRO A 158 9.85 -9.16 -20.56
CA PRO A 158 9.62 -8.13 -19.56
C PRO A 158 8.23 -8.30 -18.95
N PHE A 159 8.12 -8.08 -17.64
CA PHE A 159 6.84 -8.12 -16.92
C PHE A 159 6.90 -7.28 -15.66
N SER A 160 5.74 -6.93 -15.14
CA SER A 160 5.60 -6.13 -13.92
C SER A 160 4.39 -6.57 -13.12
N ALA A 161 4.45 -6.41 -11.80
CA ALA A 161 3.29 -6.60 -10.93
C ALA A 161 3.18 -5.48 -9.90
N SER A 162 1.96 -5.18 -9.48
CA SER A 162 1.71 -4.25 -8.37
C SER A 162 0.46 -4.62 -7.59
N MET A 163 0.37 -4.14 -6.36
CA MET A 163 -0.82 -4.26 -5.52
C MET A 163 -0.76 -3.30 -4.35
N TRP A 164 -1.92 -2.96 -3.82
CA TRP A 164 -2.04 -2.52 -2.44
C TRP A 164 -2.06 -3.74 -1.52
N THR A 165 -1.28 -3.69 -0.44
CA THR A 165 -1.30 -4.71 0.60
C THR A 165 -1.14 -4.10 1.97
N MET A 166 -1.62 -4.79 3.00
CA MET A 166 -1.28 -4.48 4.38
C MET A 166 -0.58 -5.69 4.98
N LEU A 167 0.73 -5.54 5.19
CA LEU A 167 1.52 -6.57 5.86
C LEU A 167 1.22 -6.51 7.35
N ARG A 168 0.81 -7.63 7.94
CA ARG A 168 0.52 -7.72 9.36
C ARG A 168 1.72 -7.25 10.20
N MET A 169 1.45 -6.70 11.38
CA MET A 169 2.40 -6.66 12.50
C MET A 169 1.96 -7.70 13.52
N LYS A 170 2.84 -8.61 13.95
CA LYS A 170 2.54 -9.53 15.06
C LYS A 170 2.96 -8.87 16.37
N THR A 171 2.19 -9.11 17.42
CA THR A 171 2.55 -8.77 18.80
C THR A 171 3.89 -9.40 19.19
N GLY A 172 4.73 -8.65 19.93
CA GLY A 172 5.99 -9.16 20.49
C GLY A 172 7.18 -9.17 19.54
N ASN A 173 7.32 -8.17 18.67
CA ASN A 173 8.55 -7.92 17.89
C ASN A 173 9.02 -9.08 16.99
N SER A 174 8.10 -9.91 16.49
CA SER A 174 8.41 -10.97 15.54
C SER A 174 8.00 -10.57 14.12
N THR A 175 8.93 -10.70 13.17
CA THR A 175 8.66 -10.59 11.74
C THR A 175 7.48 -11.49 11.40
N THR A 176 6.44 -10.94 10.77
CA THR A 176 5.27 -11.75 10.41
C THR A 176 5.70 -12.66 9.28
N GLY A 177 5.67 -13.95 9.57
CA GLY A 177 6.29 -15.02 8.79
C GLY A 177 6.31 -14.80 7.28
N ASN A 178 7.43 -15.21 6.71
CA ASN A 178 7.73 -15.16 5.29
C ASN A 178 6.60 -15.75 4.44
N GLY A 179 6.40 -15.19 3.26
CA GLY A 179 5.42 -15.70 2.32
C GLY A 179 5.33 -14.89 1.05
N SER A 180 4.74 -15.51 0.02
CA SER A 180 4.54 -14.86 -1.26
C SER A 180 3.31 -13.96 -1.25
N LEU A 181 3.47 -12.75 -1.80
CA LEU A 181 2.37 -11.86 -2.17
C LEU A 181 1.67 -12.38 -3.43
N ILE A 182 2.45 -12.77 -4.44
CA ILE A 182 1.96 -13.37 -5.68
C ILE A 182 3.07 -14.26 -6.27
N ALA A 183 2.74 -15.48 -6.69
CA ALA A 183 3.73 -16.43 -7.19
C ALA A 183 3.18 -17.30 -8.31
N ARG A 184 4.00 -17.55 -9.33
CA ARG A 184 3.82 -18.70 -10.25
C ARG A 184 5.03 -19.62 -10.10
N MET A 185 5.11 -20.26 -8.94
CA MET A 185 6.16 -21.20 -8.59
C MET A 185 5.77 -22.06 -7.38
N GLY A 186 6.54 -23.11 -7.14
CA GLY A 186 6.42 -24.00 -5.99
C GLY A 186 7.58 -23.86 -5.01
N ASP A 187 7.59 -24.75 -4.01
CA ASP A 187 8.72 -24.94 -3.12
C ASP A 187 9.78 -25.88 -3.76
N ALA A 188 10.73 -26.37 -2.96
CA ALA A 188 11.76 -27.30 -3.44
C ALA A 188 11.16 -28.62 -3.96
N SER A 189 9.99 -29.05 -3.45
CA SER A 189 9.32 -30.28 -3.88
C SER A 189 8.57 -30.12 -5.21
N MET A 190 8.32 -28.87 -5.64
CA MET A 190 7.51 -28.54 -6.81
C MET A 190 8.35 -27.75 -7.82
N GLU A 191 8.91 -28.48 -8.80
CA GLU A 191 9.77 -27.93 -9.85
C GLU A 191 11.04 -27.23 -9.32
N ASN A 192 11.52 -27.59 -8.12
CA ASN A 192 12.73 -27.02 -7.48
C ASN A 192 12.75 -25.47 -7.47
N HIS A 193 11.63 -24.85 -7.08
CA HIS A 193 11.43 -23.39 -7.12
C HIS A 193 11.47 -22.75 -8.51
N ARG A 194 11.39 -23.50 -9.62
CA ARG A 194 11.32 -22.90 -10.96
C ARG A 194 10.08 -22.01 -11.09
N GLY A 195 10.27 -20.79 -11.59
CA GLY A 195 9.22 -19.79 -11.75
C GLY A 195 9.63 -18.43 -11.21
N TRP A 196 8.65 -17.67 -10.75
CA TRP A 196 8.87 -16.35 -10.16
C TRP A 196 7.88 -16.08 -9.04
N ASP A 197 8.27 -15.19 -8.13
CA ASP A 197 7.38 -14.63 -7.14
C ASP A 197 7.75 -13.22 -6.70
N PHE A 198 6.80 -12.60 -6.03
CA PHE A 198 6.96 -11.39 -5.25
C PHE A 198 6.68 -11.72 -3.79
N PHE A 199 7.65 -11.51 -2.92
CA PHE A 199 7.77 -12.23 -1.67
C PHE A 199 8.13 -11.30 -0.51
N ILE A 200 7.72 -11.67 0.69
CA ILE A 200 8.12 -11.03 1.95
C ILE A 200 9.07 -11.94 2.69
N ASP A 201 10.32 -11.51 2.87
CA ASP A 201 11.34 -12.23 3.64
C ASP A 201 11.83 -11.37 4.81
N GLY A 202 11.40 -11.71 6.02
CA GLY A 202 11.55 -10.84 7.18
C GLY A 202 10.86 -9.51 6.93
N ASP A 203 11.61 -8.41 6.94
CA ASP A 203 11.11 -7.07 6.63
C ASP A 203 11.48 -6.61 5.22
N LYS A 204 11.86 -7.53 4.34
CA LYS A 204 12.24 -7.19 2.96
C LYS A 204 11.14 -7.57 1.98
N LEU A 205 10.99 -6.72 0.99
CA LEU A 205 10.27 -7.03 -0.22
C LEU A 205 11.26 -7.65 -1.21
N VAL A 206 10.92 -8.82 -1.75
CA VAL A 206 11.85 -9.64 -2.54
C VAL A 206 11.19 -10.08 -3.84
N VAL A 207 11.94 -10.06 -4.94
CA VAL A 207 11.54 -10.73 -6.19
C VAL A 207 12.50 -11.88 -6.44
N HIS A 208 11.93 -13.06 -6.72
CA HIS A 208 12.69 -14.19 -7.25
C HIS A 208 12.31 -14.47 -8.69
N ILE A 209 13.31 -14.77 -9.53
CA ILE A 209 13.14 -15.27 -10.89
C ILE A 209 14.11 -16.45 -11.05
N ILE A 210 13.59 -17.67 -11.20
CA ILE A 210 14.34 -18.90 -10.92
C ILE A 210 14.11 -19.93 -12.03
N ASN A 211 15.20 -20.47 -12.57
CA ASN A 211 15.18 -21.77 -13.24
C ASN A 211 15.49 -22.91 -12.25
N LYS A 212 16.52 -22.73 -11.42
CA LYS A 212 16.94 -23.67 -10.38
C LYS A 212 17.56 -22.92 -9.21
N TRP A 213 16.96 -23.02 -8.02
CA TRP A 213 17.50 -22.36 -6.83
C TRP A 213 18.66 -23.17 -6.19
N PRO A 214 19.74 -22.52 -5.69
CA PRO A 214 20.12 -21.12 -5.91
C PRO A 214 21.00 -20.91 -7.16
N ASP A 215 21.37 -21.98 -7.87
CA ASP A 215 22.41 -21.98 -8.91
C ASP A 215 22.10 -21.09 -10.14
N MET A 216 20.84 -20.99 -10.53
CA MET A 216 20.35 -20.27 -11.71
C MET A 216 19.13 -19.44 -11.35
N ALA A 217 19.37 -18.34 -10.65
CA ALA A 217 18.34 -17.51 -10.07
C ALA A 217 18.72 -16.03 -10.03
N ILE A 218 17.70 -15.19 -9.98
CA ILE A 218 17.78 -13.80 -9.55
C ILE A 218 17.04 -13.71 -8.21
N ARG A 219 17.65 -13.03 -7.25
CA ARG A 219 17.02 -12.55 -6.03
C ARG A 219 17.34 -11.06 -5.89
N ALA A 220 16.29 -10.26 -5.82
CA ALA A 220 16.36 -8.80 -5.65
C ALA A 220 15.61 -8.40 -4.39
N ASP A 221 16.28 -7.71 -3.47
CA ASP A 221 15.77 -7.37 -2.14
C ASP A 221 15.68 -5.86 -1.95
N THR A 222 14.65 -5.38 -1.24
CA THR A 222 14.70 -4.06 -0.60
C THR A 222 15.44 -4.12 0.75
N GLY A 223 15.82 -2.95 1.26
CA GLY A 223 16.32 -2.82 2.63
C GLY A 223 15.23 -2.88 3.72
N GLY A 224 13.96 -2.84 3.34
CA GLY A 224 12.82 -2.74 4.26
C GLY A 224 11.48 -2.60 3.54
N VAL A 225 10.38 -2.93 4.23
CA VAL A 225 9.00 -2.63 3.82
C VAL A 225 8.16 -2.27 5.05
N PRO A 226 7.30 -1.23 4.99
CA PRO A 226 6.42 -0.90 6.10
C PRO A 226 5.41 -2.01 6.43
N ARG A 227 5.01 -2.07 7.69
CA ARG A 227 4.06 -3.06 8.23
C ARG A 227 3.01 -2.39 9.09
N GLY A 228 1.83 -3.00 9.18
CA GLY A 228 0.71 -2.49 9.96
C GLY A 228 -0.04 -1.33 9.30
N GLU A 229 0.35 -0.98 8.08
CA GLU A 229 -0.27 0.07 7.27
C GLU A 229 -0.44 -0.40 5.81
N TRP A 230 -1.33 0.27 5.08
CA TRP A 230 -1.50 0.05 3.66
C TRP A 230 -0.31 0.59 2.90
N VAL A 231 0.26 -0.26 2.05
CA VAL A 231 1.41 0.05 1.21
C VAL A 231 1.13 -0.41 -0.21
N HIS A 232 1.42 0.44 -1.19
CA HIS A 232 1.43 0.03 -2.59
C HIS A 232 2.81 -0.54 -2.90
N VAL A 233 2.89 -1.81 -3.24
CA VAL A 233 4.14 -2.47 -3.61
C VAL A 233 4.09 -2.87 -5.08
N GLY A 234 5.25 -2.86 -5.72
CA GLY A 234 5.36 -3.35 -7.09
C GLY A 234 6.78 -3.64 -7.50
N PHE A 235 6.93 -4.32 -8.62
CA PHE A 235 8.21 -4.54 -9.26
C PHE A 235 8.06 -4.51 -10.77
N SER A 236 9.17 -4.23 -11.45
CA SER A 236 9.30 -4.46 -12.89
C SER A 236 10.56 -5.23 -13.21
N TYR A 237 10.50 -6.06 -14.23
CA TYR A 237 11.62 -6.77 -14.80
C TYR A 237 11.70 -6.51 -16.31
N ASP A 238 12.90 -6.28 -16.82
CA ASP A 238 13.14 -5.88 -18.20
C ASP A 238 13.38 -7.05 -19.18
N GLY A 239 13.42 -8.30 -18.71
CA GLY A 239 13.70 -9.45 -19.56
C GLY A 239 15.19 -9.70 -19.84
N SER A 240 16.11 -9.04 -19.14
CA SER A 240 17.56 -9.13 -19.42
C SER A 240 18.22 -10.45 -19.01
N GLY A 241 17.57 -11.25 -18.17
CA GLY A 241 18.17 -12.38 -17.46
C GLY A 241 19.07 -11.96 -16.31
N LYS A 242 19.02 -10.69 -15.89
CA LYS A 242 19.91 -10.09 -14.88
C LYS A 242 19.14 -9.40 -13.78
N GLY A 243 19.67 -9.48 -12.55
CA GLY A 243 19.09 -8.83 -11.38
C GLY A 243 19.03 -7.31 -11.48
N GLU A 244 19.96 -6.69 -12.21
CA GLU A 244 19.97 -5.25 -12.49
C GLU A 244 18.75 -4.78 -13.28
N GLY A 245 18.12 -5.70 -14.03
CA GLY A 245 16.87 -5.49 -14.73
C GLY A 245 15.63 -5.50 -13.83
N VAL A 246 15.77 -5.87 -12.55
CA VAL A 246 14.68 -5.86 -11.56
C VAL A 246 14.68 -4.55 -10.79
N LYS A 247 13.53 -3.89 -10.77
CA LYS A 247 13.27 -2.69 -9.98
C LYS A 247 12.14 -2.95 -8.98
N LEU A 248 12.29 -2.46 -7.76
CA LEU A 248 11.32 -2.62 -6.67
C LEU A 248 10.76 -1.25 -6.28
N TYR A 249 9.46 -1.18 -6.04
CA TYR A 249 8.73 0.05 -5.76
C TYR A 249 7.90 -0.09 -4.49
N ILE A 250 7.91 0.95 -3.66
CA ILE A 250 7.07 1.07 -2.46
C ILE A 250 6.45 2.46 -2.45
N ASN A 251 5.13 2.53 -2.44
CA ASN A 251 4.31 3.75 -2.55
C ASN A 251 4.64 4.58 -3.80
N GLY A 252 4.92 3.89 -4.90
CA GLY A 252 5.24 4.50 -6.20
C GLY A 252 6.68 5.02 -6.31
N GLU A 253 7.48 4.93 -5.25
CA GLU A 253 8.90 5.30 -5.26
C GLU A 253 9.80 4.09 -5.50
N GLU A 254 10.79 4.22 -6.39
CA GLU A 254 11.83 3.20 -6.58
C GLU A 254 12.68 3.06 -5.32
N ARG A 255 12.96 1.81 -4.94
CA ARG A 255 13.84 1.47 -3.83
C ARG A 255 15.18 0.97 -4.34
N LYS A 256 16.24 1.29 -3.59
CA LYS A 256 17.53 0.65 -3.81
C LYS A 256 17.37 -0.86 -3.64
N VAL A 257 17.88 -1.60 -4.61
CA VAL A 257 17.84 -3.06 -4.66
C VAL A 257 19.21 -3.61 -4.31
N ASP A 258 19.25 -4.57 -3.38
CA ASP A 258 20.40 -5.44 -3.18
C ASP A 258 20.19 -6.74 -3.96
N LEU A 259 21.26 -7.31 -4.51
CA LEU A 259 21.21 -8.52 -5.34
C LEU A 259 21.98 -9.69 -4.70
N PRO A 260 21.44 -10.36 -3.67
CA PRO A 260 22.10 -11.49 -3.03
C PRO A 260 22.38 -12.66 -3.98
N THR A 261 21.53 -12.84 -5.01
CA THR A 261 21.70 -13.87 -6.04
C THR A 261 21.47 -13.24 -7.42
N ASN A 262 22.45 -13.38 -8.31
CA ASN A 262 22.37 -12.89 -9.69
C ASN A 262 23.08 -13.86 -10.65
N THR A 263 22.58 -15.10 -10.71
CA THR A 263 23.23 -16.23 -11.39
C THR A 263 22.39 -16.82 -12.52
N LEU A 264 21.21 -16.24 -12.80
CA LEU A 264 20.39 -16.68 -13.93
C LEU A 264 21.18 -16.55 -15.24
N GLN A 265 21.14 -17.63 -16.02
CA GLN A 265 21.86 -17.72 -17.28
C GLN A 265 20.88 -17.50 -18.44
N PRO A 266 21.27 -16.76 -19.50
CA PRO A 266 20.47 -16.64 -20.71
C PRO A 266 20.10 -18.02 -21.28
N GLY A 267 18.88 -18.15 -21.77
CA GLY A 267 18.34 -19.38 -22.35
C GLY A 267 17.74 -20.36 -21.33
N GLN A 268 17.92 -20.13 -20.03
CA GLN A 268 17.37 -21.00 -18.99
C GLN A 268 15.91 -20.67 -18.73
N THR A 269 15.03 -21.63 -19.02
CA THR A 269 13.60 -21.38 -18.87
C THR A 269 13.19 -21.17 -17.41
N ILE A 270 12.31 -20.21 -17.16
CA ILE A 270 11.66 -20.05 -15.86
C ILE A 270 10.21 -20.57 -15.88
N ARG A 271 9.71 -21.04 -17.04
CA ARG A 271 8.34 -21.54 -17.15
C ARG A 271 8.13 -22.81 -16.36
N ASN A 272 6.91 -22.98 -15.87
CA ASN A 272 6.47 -24.17 -15.17
C ASN A 272 4.97 -24.40 -15.42
N LYS A 273 4.48 -25.58 -15.01
CA LYS A 273 3.08 -25.97 -15.18
C LYS A 273 2.18 -25.57 -14.00
N LEU A 274 2.72 -24.83 -13.03
CA LEU A 274 2.00 -24.43 -11.82
C LEU A 274 1.13 -23.21 -12.11
N PRO A 275 -0.06 -23.11 -11.51
CA PRO A 275 -0.88 -21.91 -11.63
C PRO A 275 -0.25 -20.73 -10.86
N LEU A 276 -0.61 -19.51 -11.26
CA LEU A 276 -0.33 -18.32 -10.47
C LEU A 276 -1.23 -18.32 -9.22
N HIS A 277 -0.69 -17.94 -8.08
CA HIS A 277 -1.42 -17.82 -6.81
C HIS A 277 -1.21 -16.44 -6.20
N LEU A 278 -2.26 -15.92 -5.56
CA LEU A 278 -2.19 -14.77 -4.67
C LEU A 278 -2.00 -15.24 -3.22
N GLY A 279 -1.06 -14.63 -2.48
CA GLY A 279 -0.85 -14.86 -1.05
C GLY A 279 -0.14 -16.16 -0.67
N GLN A 280 0.31 -16.97 -1.64
CA GLN A 280 1.07 -18.19 -1.39
C GLN A 280 1.83 -18.65 -2.64
N ARG A 281 2.74 -19.61 -2.47
CA ARG A 281 3.23 -20.47 -3.56
C ARG A 281 2.32 -21.70 -3.70
N ALA A 282 2.45 -22.44 -4.81
CA ALA A 282 1.63 -23.62 -5.08
C ALA A 282 1.75 -24.75 -4.02
N ALA A 283 2.81 -24.74 -3.20
CA ALA A 283 3.04 -25.74 -2.15
C ALA A 283 3.72 -25.15 -0.90
N GLY A 284 3.22 -24.03 -0.37
CA GLY A 284 3.73 -23.46 0.89
C GLY A 284 3.92 -21.95 0.83
N ASP A 285 4.82 -21.45 1.68
CA ASP A 285 5.18 -20.03 1.80
C ASP A 285 3.96 -19.09 1.76
N ARG A 286 2.97 -19.42 2.60
CA ARG A 286 1.71 -18.70 2.69
C ARG A 286 1.92 -17.41 3.46
N LEU A 287 1.59 -16.28 2.84
CA LEU A 287 1.56 -15.00 3.53
C LEU A 287 0.29 -14.92 4.37
N ARG A 288 0.42 -15.31 5.64
CA ARG A 288 -0.70 -15.42 6.57
C ARG A 288 -1.44 -14.09 6.73
N GLU A 289 -2.76 -14.15 6.65
CA GLU A 289 -3.64 -13.01 6.92
C GLU A 289 -3.35 -11.78 6.04
N GLY A 290 -2.77 -12.00 4.85
CA GLY A 290 -2.50 -10.93 3.88
C GLY A 290 -3.80 -10.30 3.39
N VAL A 291 -3.80 -8.98 3.28
CA VAL A 291 -4.91 -8.18 2.75
C VAL A 291 -4.44 -7.51 1.46
N TYR A 292 -5.29 -7.50 0.43
CA TYR A 292 -4.91 -7.06 -0.91
C TYR A 292 -5.99 -6.15 -1.52
N GLN A 293 -5.56 -5.21 -2.37
CA GLN A 293 -6.43 -4.48 -3.30
C GLN A 293 -5.69 -4.19 -4.60
N ASP A 294 -6.46 -4.10 -5.69
CA ASP A 294 -5.98 -3.68 -7.01
C ASP A 294 -4.68 -4.39 -7.43
N VAL A 295 -4.71 -5.72 -7.39
CA VAL A 295 -3.59 -6.58 -7.82
C VAL A 295 -3.54 -6.55 -9.34
N ARG A 296 -2.39 -6.19 -9.89
CA ARG A 296 -2.18 -6.02 -11.32
C ARG A 296 -0.95 -6.77 -11.80
N LEU A 297 -1.04 -7.35 -13.00
CA LEU A 297 0.06 -8.03 -13.69
C LEU A 297 0.11 -7.60 -15.16
N TRP A 298 1.29 -7.17 -15.61
CA TRP A 298 1.52 -6.72 -16.98
C TRP A 298 2.56 -7.60 -17.69
N HIS A 299 2.31 -7.89 -18.96
CA HIS A 299 3.23 -8.53 -19.92
C HIS A 299 4.18 -7.49 -20.56
N ARG A 300 4.56 -6.48 -19.78
CA ARG A 300 5.55 -5.48 -20.16
C ARG A 300 6.24 -4.94 -18.91
N ARG A 301 7.35 -4.27 -19.12
CA ARG A 301 7.99 -3.43 -18.11
C ARG A 301 7.18 -2.14 -17.95
N LEU A 302 6.79 -1.83 -16.71
CA LEU A 302 6.33 -0.50 -16.34
C LEU A 302 7.53 0.38 -15.99
N GLU A 303 7.46 1.66 -16.35
CA GLU A 303 8.51 2.62 -15.99
C GLU A 303 8.25 3.27 -14.63
N ALA A 304 9.29 3.87 -14.03
CA ALA A 304 9.20 4.51 -12.72
C ALA A 304 8.11 5.61 -12.67
N ALA A 305 7.91 6.36 -13.76
CA ALA A 305 6.85 7.36 -13.86
C ALA A 305 5.43 6.76 -13.89
N GLU A 306 5.28 5.51 -14.34
CA GLU A 306 4.01 4.79 -14.26
C GLU A 306 3.76 4.31 -12.83
N PHE A 307 4.78 3.74 -12.17
CA PHE A 307 4.68 3.36 -10.75
C PHE A 307 4.41 4.55 -9.82
N ALA A 308 4.94 5.73 -10.10
CA ALA A 308 4.66 6.94 -9.31
C ALA A 308 3.17 7.34 -9.34
N ARG A 309 2.45 6.99 -10.42
CA ARG A 309 1.05 7.38 -10.65
C ARG A 309 0.06 6.30 -10.23
N LEU A 310 0.42 5.03 -10.43
CA LEU A 310 -0.40 3.85 -10.12
C LEU A 310 -1.13 3.87 -8.76
N PRO A 311 -0.52 4.29 -7.64
CA PRO A 311 -1.16 4.22 -6.34
C PRO A 311 -2.52 4.93 -6.28
N TYR A 312 -2.67 6.10 -6.92
CA TYR A 312 -3.84 6.96 -6.71
C TYR A 312 -4.44 7.56 -7.98
N GLU A 313 -3.65 7.83 -9.03
CA GLU A 313 -4.14 8.59 -10.19
C GLU A 313 -5.20 7.82 -10.98
N ASP A 314 -5.03 6.52 -11.18
CA ASP A 314 -6.01 5.68 -11.86
C ASP A 314 -7.37 5.72 -11.16
N THR A 315 -7.38 5.55 -9.83
CA THR A 315 -8.60 5.60 -9.05
C THR A 315 -9.20 7.01 -9.03
N ALA A 316 -8.37 8.06 -9.03
CA ALA A 316 -8.83 9.44 -9.15
C ALA A 316 -9.49 9.70 -10.52
N ALA A 317 -8.95 9.15 -11.61
CA ALA A 317 -9.55 9.21 -12.94
C ALA A 317 -10.89 8.47 -12.99
N GLU A 318 -10.99 7.29 -12.39
CA GLU A 318 -12.25 6.53 -12.28
C GLU A 318 -13.32 7.30 -11.48
N ILE A 319 -12.95 7.92 -10.35
CA ILE A 319 -13.85 8.74 -9.52
C ILE A 319 -14.36 9.94 -10.33
N LEU A 320 -13.46 10.64 -11.02
CA LEU A 320 -13.81 11.80 -11.85
C LEU A 320 -14.74 11.41 -13.00
N ALA A 321 -14.47 10.28 -13.66
CA ALA A 321 -15.31 9.77 -14.74
C ALA A 321 -16.71 9.36 -14.27
N ALA A 322 -16.84 8.81 -13.06
CA ALA A 322 -18.12 8.43 -12.47
C ALA A 322 -18.95 9.64 -12.00
N SER A 323 -18.31 10.67 -11.43
CA SER A 323 -18.96 11.91 -11.02
C SER A 323 -18.03 13.11 -11.25
N PRO A 324 -18.28 13.95 -12.27
CA PRO A 324 -17.40 15.09 -12.59
C PRO A 324 -17.37 16.20 -11.54
N ASP A 325 -18.32 16.23 -10.60
CA ASP A 325 -18.44 17.27 -9.58
C ASP A 325 -17.94 16.77 -8.20
N PRO A 326 -16.79 17.27 -7.71
CA PRO A 326 -16.23 16.92 -6.40
C PRO A 326 -17.15 17.16 -5.21
N ASP A 327 -18.14 18.05 -5.34
CA ASP A 327 -19.07 18.31 -4.24
C ASP A 327 -20.01 17.13 -3.98
N LYS A 328 -20.22 16.27 -4.99
CA LYS A 328 -21.03 15.05 -4.88
C LYS A 328 -20.26 13.85 -4.34
N TRP A 329 -18.94 13.95 -4.23
CA TRP A 329 -18.09 12.87 -3.73
C TRP A 329 -18.23 12.70 -2.21
N GLY A 330 -18.36 11.45 -1.78
CA GLY A 330 -18.26 11.05 -0.39
C GLY A 330 -16.85 11.15 0.17
N ALA A 331 -16.71 10.91 1.48
CA ALA A 331 -15.44 11.08 2.20
C ALA A 331 -14.28 10.26 1.61
N ARG A 332 -14.53 9.03 1.14
CA ARG A 332 -13.49 8.17 0.54
C ARG A 332 -13.02 8.67 -0.82
N GLU A 333 -13.96 9.05 -1.68
CA GLU A 333 -13.64 9.58 -3.01
C GLU A 333 -12.85 10.88 -2.90
N ARG A 334 -13.24 11.77 -1.97
CA ARG A 334 -12.47 12.98 -1.63
C ARG A 334 -11.09 12.64 -1.09
N PHE A 335 -10.97 11.67 -0.19
CA PHE A 335 -9.67 11.21 0.33
C PHE A 335 -8.75 10.70 -0.80
N ILE A 336 -9.27 9.92 -1.75
CA ILE A 336 -8.45 9.38 -2.83
C ILE A 336 -8.10 10.47 -3.85
N ALA A 337 -9.11 11.14 -4.41
CA ALA A 337 -8.92 12.05 -5.54
C ALA A 337 -8.37 13.42 -5.13
N LEU A 338 -8.84 13.99 -4.01
CA LEU A 338 -8.40 15.31 -3.56
C LEU A 338 -7.13 15.22 -2.71
N ASP A 339 -7.13 14.38 -1.67
CA ASP A 339 -6.02 14.31 -0.71
C ASP A 339 -4.82 13.51 -1.25
N ARG A 340 -5.05 12.28 -1.71
CA ARG A 340 -3.97 11.35 -2.12
C ARG A 340 -3.53 11.45 -3.56
N PHE A 341 -4.33 12.01 -4.44
CA PHE A 341 -3.94 12.35 -5.80
C PHE A 341 -3.65 13.85 -5.92
N PHE A 342 -4.67 14.71 -5.98
CA PHE A 342 -4.49 16.11 -6.37
C PHE A 342 -3.51 16.87 -5.48
N LEU A 343 -3.75 16.93 -4.18
CA LEU A 343 -2.87 17.60 -3.22
C LEU A 343 -1.50 16.90 -3.12
N ALA A 344 -1.45 15.57 -3.26
CA ALA A 344 -0.23 14.79 -3.13
C ALA A 344 0.74 14.90 -4.33
N SER A 345 0.22 14.99 -5.56
CA SER A 345 1.03 14.88 -6.77
C SER A 345 0.87 16.05 -7.75
N ALA A 346 -0.35 16.60 -7.90
CA ALA A 346 -0.64 17.59 -8.94
C ALA A 346 -0.52 19.05 -8.45
N ASP A 347 -0.81 19.31 -7.18
CA ASP A 347 -0.85 20.66 -6.65
C ASP A 347 0.53 21.17 -6.19
N ALA A 348 1.10 22.09 -6.96
CA ALA A 348 2.45 22.61 -6.74
C ALA A 348 2.63 23.33 -5.39
N GLU A 349 1.65 24.13 -4.96
CA GLU A 349 1.76 24.84 -3.67
C GLU A 349 1.70 23.87 -2.50
N THR A 350 0.89 22.82 -2.58
CA THR A 350 0.87 21.77 -1.55
C THR A 350 2.20 21.01 -1.50
N LYS A 351 2.80 20.72 -2.66
CA LYS A 351 4.12 20.10 -2.71
C LYS A 351 5.16 20.96 -1.97
N LYS A 352 5.17 22.26 -2.24
CA LYS A 352 6.04 23.24 -1.56
C LYS A 352 5.79 23.29 -0.05
N LEU A 353 4.52 23.34 0.40
CA LEU A 353 4.17 23.34 1.82
C LEU A 353 4.65 22.05 2.52
N ARG A 354 4.50 20.88 1.88
CA ARG A 354 5.02 19.62 2.42
C ARG A 354 6.55 19.59 2.50
N GLU A 355 7.25 20.18 1.53
CA GLU A 355 8.71 20.32 1.58
C GLU A 355 9.13 21.23 2.73
N GLN A 356 8.42 22.33 2.97
CA GLN A 356 8.64 23.22 4.12
C GLN A 356 8.41 22.52 5.46
N ILE A 357 7.30 21.77 5.58
CA ILE A 357 7.01 20.97 6.79
C ILE A 357 8.13 19.95 7.03
N ARG A 358 8.55 19.21 6.00
CA ARG A 358 9.64 18.22 6.11
C ARG A 358 10.97 18.86 6.50
N ALA A 359 11.29 20.02 5.92
CA ALA A 359 12.51 20.75 6.26
C ALA A 359 12.49 21.22 7.72
N ALA A 360 11.37 21.76 8.19
CA ALA A 360 11.20 22.17 9.57
C ALA A 360 11.23 20.98 10.54
N ASP A 361 10.61 19.85 10.20
CA ASP A 361 10.71 18.60 10.97
C ASP A 361 12.18 18.15 11.11
N ALA A 362 12.95 18.15 10.02
CA ALA A 362 14.37 17.77 10.06
C ALA A 362 15.23 18.74 10.89
N GLU A 363 14.90 20.03 10.86
CA GLU A 363 15.54 21.06 11.69
C GLU A 363 15.22 20.86 13.17
N ILE A 364 13.95 20.66 13.51
CA ILE A 364 13.48 20.34 14.87
C ILE A 364 14.19 19.09 15.40
N ASP A 365 14.23 18.02 14.60
CA ASP A 365 14.91 16.78 14.98
C ASP A 365 16.41 17.01 15.23
N THR A 366 17.05 17.85 14.41
CA THR A 366 18.47 18.17 14.56
C THR A 366 18.75 19.00 15.81
N LEU A 367 17.93 20.01 16.09
CA LEU A 367 18.04 20.87 17.28
C LEU A 367 17.73 20.11 18.57
N GLY A 368 16.80 19.15 18.52
CA GLY A 368 16.43 18.29 19.64
C GLY A 368 17.40 17.13 19.93
N LYS A 369 18.43 16.91 19.11
CA LYS A 369 19.38 15.80 19.32
C LYS A 369 20.03 15.86 20.70
N GLY A 370 19.95 14.73 21.41
CA GLY A 370 20.55 14.57 22.74
C GLY A 370 19.81 15.24 23.89
N GLY A 371 18.68 15.91 23.63
CA GLY A 371 17.88 16.53 24.68
C GLY A 371 16.66 15.71 25.10
N ALA A 372 15.91 16.27 26.07
CA ALA A 372 14.87 15.55 26.78
C ALA A 372 13.61 15.35 25.90
N PRO A 373 13.05 14.14 25.84
CA PRO A 373 11.81 13.87 25.12
C PRO A 373 10.60 14.44 25.86
N THR A 374 9.63 14.91 25.10
CA THR A 374 8.28 15.27 25.57
C THR A 374 7.28 14.52 24.69
N LEU A 375 6.34 13.82 25.34
CA LEU A 375 5.27 13.13 24.63
C LEU A 375 4.37 14.14 23.93
N ILE A 376 4.07 13.87 22.66
CA ILE A 376 3.10 14.64 21.87
C ILE A 376 2.03 13.70 21.36
N THR A 377 0.92 14.25 20.90
CA THR A 377 -0.11 13.48 20.20
C THR A 377 -0.21 13.91 18.75
N ARG A 378 -0.33 12.95 17.81
CA ARG A 378 -0.54 13.25 16.38
C ARG A 378 -1.77 12.55 15.85
N GLU A 379 -2.51 13.22 14.98
CA GLU A 379 -3.60 12.59 14.24
C GLU A 379 -3.08 11.66 13.14
N ARG A 380 -3.86 10.63 12.77
CA ARG A 380 -3.52 9.79 11.60
C ARG A 380 -3.70 10.57 10.29
N PRO A 381 -2.94 10.23 9.24
CA PRO A 381 -3.07 10.88 7.93
C PRO A 381 -4.27 10.37 7.12
N ALA A 382 -4.94 9.29 7.55
CA ALA A 382 -6.18 8.79 6.94
C ALA A 382 -7.42 9.37 7.66
N PRO A 383 -8.59 9.43 7.02
CA PRO A 383 -9.81 9.89 7.68
C PRO A 383 -10.11 9.07 8.93
N ALA A 384 -10.56 9.74 9.99
CA ALA A 384 -11.14 9.07 11.14
C ALA A 384 -12.30 8.17 10.70
N VAL A 385 -12.28 6.91 11.11
CA VAL A 385 -13.36 5.95 10.80
C VAL A 385 -13.71 5.09 12.00
N ALA A 386 -14.97 4.68 12.09
CA ALA A 386 -15.44 3.66 13.00
C ALA A 386 -16.45 2.73 12.33
N TRP A 387 -16.56 1.50 12.84
CA TRP A 387 -17.55 0.53 12.38
C TRP A 387 -18.71 0.45 13.36
N ILE A 388 -19.92 0.74 12.90
CA ILE A 388 -21.15 0.44 13.64
C ILE A 388 -21.26 -1.08 13.77
N LEU A 389 -21.19 -1.57 15.01
CA LEU A 389 -21.24 -3.00 15.31
C LEU A 389 -22.68 -3.50 15.47
N ASP A 390 -22.94 -4.74 15.07
CA ASP A 390 -24.20 -5.42 15.38
C ASP A 390 -24.24 -5.76 16.87
N ARG A 391 -25.03 -5.00 17.63
CA ARG A 391 -25.21 -5.19 19.08
C ARG A 391 -23.89 -5.27 19.87
N GLY A 392 -22.86 -4.55 19.41
CA GLY A 392 -21.54 -4.50 20.05
C GLY A 392 -20.64 -5.71 19.77
N VAL A 393 -21.03 -6.61 18.87
CA VAL A 393 -20.19 -7.75 18.48
C VAL A 393 -19.07 -7.27 17.55
N TYR A 394 -17.83 -7.30 18.02
CA TYR A 394 -16.65 -6.78 17.30
C TYR A 394 -16.43 -7.42 15.92
N SER A 395 -16.80 -8.69 15.76
CA SER A 395 -16.71 -9.42 14.49
C SER A 395 -17.88 -9.17 13.54
N SER A 396 -18.93 -8.46 13.97
CA SER A 396 -20.12 -8.20 13.17
C SER A 396 -20.26 -6.70 12.90
N ARG A 397 -19.80 -6.26 11.73
CA ARG A 397 -19.78 -4.86 11.30
C ARG A 397 -20.92 -4.58 10.33
N LYS A 398 -21.71 -3.53 10.57
CA LYS A 398 -22.86 -3.15 9.73
C LYS A 398 -22.54 -2.07 8.72
N ALA A 399 -22.00 -0.96 9.19
CA ALA A 399 -21.74 0.22 8.37
C ALA A 399 -20.55 0.98 8.92
N MET A 400 -19.74 1.55 8.03
CA MET A 400 -18.64 2.42 8.40
C MET A 400 -19.14 3.86 8.49
N VAL A 401 -18.66 4.58 9.49
CA VAL A 401 -18.88 6.02 9.66
C VAL A 401 -17.54 6.74 9.72
N THR A 402 -17.57 8.02 9.40
CA THR A 402 -16.45 8.96 9.51
C THR A 402 -16.74 10.01 10.55
#